data_AF-A0A3B9I926-F1
#
_entry.id   AF-A0A3B9I926-F1
#
_cell.length_a   1.000
_cell.length_b   1.000
_cell.length_c   1.000
_cell.angle_alpha   90.00
_cell.angle_beta   90.00
_cell.angle_gamma   90.00
#
_symmetry.space_group_name_H-M   'P 1'
#
loop_
_entity.id
_entity.type
_entity.pdbx_description
1 polymer ?
#
loop_
_entity_poly.entity_id
_entity_poly.type
_entity_poly.pdbx_seq_one_letter_code
_entity_poly.pdbx_strand_id
1 'polypeptide(L)'
;MQQFLDKAIELGTNAGGKLILALIVFIIGRIIINKLMSLLKKGKMMASFDPTAATFFMNAVRIALYVLLVVSIIGILGVPMASIVAVIASCGVAVGLALQGALGNLAGGIMLLVFRPCGVGDYISASGVEGVVREINLFYTVIITTDNRKITVPNSALTGANVVNYSSEPTRRVDLSFNIAGSYDIAKVREVILSVLENNEKVLKDPAPFAAPLEGVPGGLTYTVRAWTASADYWACYFSLMQEIPSALGRAGIGGPSSPITLSK
;
A
#
# COMPACT_ATOMS: atom_id res chain seq x y z
N MET A 1 34.44 50.13 -44.58
CA MET A 1 33.40 49.45 -45.39
C MET A 1 33.73 47.97 -45.63
N GLN A 2 34.97 47.61 -45.99
CA GLN A 2 35.41 46.20 -46.11
C GLN A 2 35.29 45.39 -44.81
N GLN A 3 35.73 45.91 -43.65
CA GLN A 3 35.53 45.24 -42.35
C GLN A 3 34.05 44.98 -41.97
N PHE A 4 33.12 45.80 -42.47
CA PHE A 4 31.69 45.58 -42.24
C PHE A 4 31.12 44.52 -43.18
N LEU A 5 31.62 44.45 -44.42
CA LEU A 5 31.27 43.41 -45.40
C LEU A 5 31.83 42.04 -44.98
N ASP A 6 33.07 41.98 -44.50
CA ASP A 6 33.70 40.73 -44.05
C ASP A 6 32.98 40.17 -42.80
N LYS A 7 32.63 41.02 -41.83
CA LYS A 7 31.79 40.63 -40.69
C LYS A 7 30.39 40.18 -41.11
N ALA A 8 29.78 40.84 -42.10
CA ALA A 8 28.45 40.47 -42.59
C ALA A 8 28.45 39.12 -43.31
N ILE A 9 29.49 38.83 -44.10
CA ILE A 9 29.69 37.55 -44.78
C ILE A 9 29.99 36.45 -43.76
N GLU A 10 30.86 36.70 -42.78
CA GLU A 10 31.19 35.77 -41.70
C GLU A 10 29.97 35.43 -40.81
N LEU A 11 29.14 36.43 -40.48
CA LEU A 11 27.86 36.23 -39.81
C LEU A 11 26.87 35.43 -40.66
N GLY A 12 26.79 35.71 -41.97
CA GLY A 12 25.91 35.02 -42.92
C GLY A 12 26.27 33.55 -43.11
N THR A 13 27.56 33.23 -43.25
CA THR A 13 28.04 31.84 -43.41
C THR A 13 27.89 31.05 -42.11
N ASN A 14 28.17 31.65 -40.95
CA ASN A 14 27.98 31.00 -39.65
C ASN A 14 26.50 30.79 -39.29
N ALA A 15 25.63 31.76 -39.59
CA ALA A 15 24.19 31.62 -39.39
C ALA A 15 23.59 30.56 -40.34
N GLY A 16 23.98 30.58 -41.62
CA GLY A 16 23.56 29.58 -42.61
C GLY A 16 24.00 28.16 -42.23
N GLY A 17 25.24 27.99 -41.78
CA GLY A 17 25.76 26.70 -41.32
C GLY A 17 25.00 26.15 -40.10
N LYS A 18 24.70 27.00 -39.11
CA LYS A 18 23.88 26.61 -37.94
C LYS A 18 22.46 26.23 -38.32
N LEU A 19 21.85 26.93 -39.27
CA LEU A 19 20.51 26.59 -39.78
C LEU A 19 20.49 25.24 -40.50
N ILE A 20 21.49 24.97 -41.34
CA ILE A 20 21.63 23.67 -42.01
C ILE A 20 21.84 22.55 -40.98
N LEU A 21 22.72 22.76 -40.00
CA LEU A 21 22.97 21.78 -38.95
C LEU A 21 21.71 21.53 -38.10
N ALA A 22 20.99 22.59 -37.72
CA ALA A 22 19.72 22.49 -37.01
C ALA A 22 18.67 21.70 -37.82
N LEU A 23 18.59 21.92 -39.13
CA LEU A 23 17.69 21.17 -40.02
C LEU A 23 18.07 19.69 -40.10
N ILE A 24 19.36 19.38 -40.24
CA ILE A 24 19.86 18.00 -40.23
C ILE A 24 19.49 17.30 -38.93
N VAL A 25 19.75 17.95 -37.78
CA VAL A 25 19.42 17.41 -36.46
C VAL A 25 17.91 17.24 -36.29
N PHE A 26 17.08 18.17 -36.80
CA PHE A 26 15.63 18.02 -36.79
C PHE A 26 15.17 16.79 -37.58
N ILE A 27 15.70 16.58 -38.79
CA ILE A 27 15.33 15.44 -39.65
C ILE A 27 15.76 14.13 -38.98
N ILE A 28 17.03 14.03 -38.57
CA ILE A 28 17.57 12.84 -37.90
C ILE A 28 16.81 12.57 -36.59
N GLY A 29 16.60 13.60 -35.78
CA GLY A 29 15.87 13.52 -34.52
C GLY A 29 14.46 13.00 -34.71
N ARG A 30 13.71 13.52 -35.70
CA ARG A 30 12.36 13.03 -36.02
C ARG A 30 12.35 11.56 -36.42
N ILE A 31 13.34 11.12 -37.21
CA ILE A 31 13.48 9.70 -37.60
C ILE A 31 13.74 8.84 -36.37
N ILE A 32 14.67 9.25 -35.49
CA ILE A 32 14.99 8.54 -34.25
C ILE A 32 13.76 8.45 -33.34
N ILE A 33 13.05 9.55 -33.12
CA ILE A 33 11.84 9.59 -32.30
C ILE A 33 10.79 8.63 -32.86
N ASN A 34 10.51 8.68 -34.17
CA ASN A 34 9.53 7.79 -34.79
C ASN A 34 9.92 6.31 -34.66
N LYS A 35 11.21 5.99 -34.83
CA LYS A 35 11.73 4.63 -34.67
C LYS A 35 11.60 4.15 -33.21
N LEU A 36 11.98 4.98 -32.25
CA LEU A 36 11.86 4.68 -30.83
C LEU A 36 10.39 4.48 -30.42
N MET A 37 9.50 5.36 -30.86
CA MET A 37 8.05 5.23 -30.65
C MET A 37 7.48 3.95 -31.28
N SER A 38 7.97 3.55 -32.45
CA SER A 38 7.56 2.29 -33.09
C SER A 38 8.01 1.07 -32.27
N LEU A 39 9.23 1.10 -31.75
CA LEU A 39 9.75 0.03 -30.88
C LEU A 39 8.96 -0.08 -29.58
N LEU A 40 8.69 1.04 -28.92
CA LEU A 40 7.88 1.09 -27.70
C LEU A 40 6.46 0.54 -27.94
N LYS A 41 5.83 0.90 -29.07
CA LYS A 41 4.49 0.40 -29.43
C LYS A 41 4.46 -1.11 -29.66
N LYS A 42 5.56 -1.69 -30.18
CA LYS A 42 5.70 -3.14 -30.42
C LYS A 42 6.10 -3.93 -29.17
N GLY A 43 6.48 -3.26 -28.09
CA GLY A 43 6.89 -3.91 -26.84
C GLY A 43 5.73 -4.60 -26.13
N LYS A 44 5.96 -5.82 -25.62
CA LYS A 44 4.97 -6.60 -24.85
C LYS A 44 4.44 -5.85 -23.62
N MET A 45 5.23 -4.93 -23.07
CA MET A 45 4.84 -4.08 -21.95
C MET A 45 3.62 -3.21 -22.29
N MET A 46 3.52 -2.65 -23.50
CA MET A 46 2.37 -1.84 -23.91
C MET A 46 1.11 -2.66 -24.16
N ALA A 47 1.26 -3.94 -24.51
CA ALA A 47 0.12 -4.85 -24.71
C ALA A 47 -0.56 -5.28 -23.40
N SER A 48 0.10 -5.06 -22.26
CA SER A 48 -0.41 -5.42 -20.93
C SER A 48 -1.20 -4.26 -20.27
N PHE A 49 -1.14 -3.05 -20.84
CA PHE A 49 -1.88 -1.89 -20.36
C PHE A 49 -3.24 -1.78 -21.04
N ASP A 50 -4.18 -1.11 -20.37
CA ASP A 50 -5.40 -0.62 -21.01
C ASP A 50 -5.04 0.27 -22.23
N PRO A 51 -5.76 0.15 -23.37
CA PRO A 51 -5.46 0.92 -24.59
C PRO A 51 -5.39 2.44 -24.37
N THR A 52 -6.18 2.97 -23.43
CA THR A 52 -6.21 4.39 -23.07
C THR A 52 -4.94 4.79 -22.34
N ALA A 53 -4.53 4.00 -21.34
CA ALA A 53 -3.31 4.22 -20.57
C ALA A 53 -2.06 4.12 -21.45
N ALA A 54 -2.02 3.13 -22.34
CA ALA A 54 -0.93 2.96 -23.31
C ALA A 54 -0.82 4.18 -24.24
N THR A 55 -1.95 4.68 -24.77
CA THR A 55 -1.95 5.86 -25.64
C THR A 55 -1.49 7.12 -24.90
N PHE A 56 -1.93 7.32 -23.66
CA PHE A 56 -1.51 8.44 -22.83
C PHE A 56 0.01 8.42 -22.56
N PHE A 57 0.55 7.28 -22.14
CA PHE A 57 1.99 7.12 -21.90
C PHE A 57 2.81 7.38 -23.16
N MET A 58 2.38 6.83 -24.30
CA MET A 58 3.06 7.04 -25.58
C MET A 58 3.04 8.52 -26.00
N ASN A 59 1.96 9.25 -25.74
CA ASN A 59 1.90 10.68 -25.99
C ASN A 59 2.85 11.46 -25.06
N ALA A 60 2.91 11.11 -23.78
CA ALA A 60 3.83 11.74 -22.82
C ALA A 60 5.30 11.55 -23.23
N VAL A 61 5.70 10.32 -23.56
CA VAL A 61 7.06 10.01 -24.02
C VAL A 61 7.37 10.76 -25.32
N ARG A 62 6.43 10.82 -26.26
CA ARG A 62 6.60 11.59 -27.50
C ARG A 62 6.85 13.06 -27.22
N ILE A 63 6.03 13.69 -26.36
CA ILE A 63 6.19 15.09 -25.99
C ILE A 63 7.58 15.33 -25.37
N ALA A 64 8.00 14.48 -24.42
CA ALA A 64 9.31 14.59 -23.77
C ALA A 64 10.47 14.52 -24.79
N LEU A 65 10.41 13.58 -25.73
CA LEU A 65 11.44 13.44 -26.79
C LEU A 65 11.48 14.66 -27.72
N TYR A 66 10.33 15.22 -28.09
CA TYR A 66 10.29 16.44 -28.91
C TYR A 66 10.80 17.66 -28.15
N VAL A 67 10.54 17.77 -26.85
CA VAL A 67 11.13 18.83 -26.00
C VAL A 67 12.65 18.73 -26.03
N LEU A 68 13.23 17.55 -25.84
CA LEU A 68 14.68 17.33 -25.93
C LEU A 68 15.25 17.69 -27.32
N LEU A 69 14.53 17.35 -28.40
CA LEU A 69 14.92 17.71 -29.76
C LEU A 69 14.93 19.22 -29.98
N VAL A 70 13.89 19.92 -29.54
CA VAL A 70 13.79 21.38 -29.65
C VAL A 70 14.90 22.06 -28.86
N VAL A 71 15.17 21.62 -27.63
CA VAL A 71 16.28 22.13 -26.81
C VAL A 71 17.63 21.96 -27.52
N SER A 72 17.85 20.80 -28.13
CA SER A 72 19.09 20.52 -28.89
C SER A 72 19.25 21.46 -30.09
N ILE A 73 18.16 21.71 -30.83
CA ILE A 73 18.15 22.64 -31.97
C ILE A 73 18.43 24.07 -31.51
N ILE A 74 17.81 24.52 -30.42
CA ILE A 74 18.02 25.88 -29.91
C ILE A 74 19.49 26.09 -29.48
N GLY A 75 20.11 25.06 -28.88
CA GLY A 75 21.53 25.08 -28.56
C GLY A 75 22.44 25.26 -29.79
N ILE A 76 22.13 24.59 -30.89
CA ILE A 76 22.86 24.72 -32.17
C ILE A 76 22.74 26.14 -32.74
N LEU A 77 21.57 26.76 -32.62
CA LEU A 77 21.34 28.13 -33.06
C LEU A 77 22.12 29.17 -32.24
N GLY A 78 22.69 28.78 -31.10
CA GLY A 78 23.52 29.65 -30.25
C GLY A 78 22.72 30.57 -29.34
N VAL A 79 21.45 30.25 -29.08
CA VAL A 79 20.64 30.97 -28.09
C VAL A 79 21.17 30.66 -26.69
N PRO A 80 21.22 31.65 -25.77
CA PRO A 80 21.63 31.41 -24.39
C PRO A 80 20.76 30.34 -23.71
N MET A 81 21.36 29.18 -23.45
CA MET A 81 20.63 28.03 -22.90
C MET A 81 20.14 28.25 -21.46
N ALA A 82 20.74 29.17 -20.72
CA ALA A 82 20.39 29.45 -19.33
C ALA A 82 18.90 29.76 -19.14
N SER A 83 18.33 30.65 -19.97
CA SER A 83 16.91 31.03 -19.86
C SER A 83 15.97 29.88 -20.22
N ILE A 84 16.33 29.05 -21.20
CA ILE A 84 15.53 27.90 -21.64
C ILE A 84 15.54 26.81 -20.58
N VAL A 85 16.74 26.50 -20.06
CA VAL A 85 16.91 25.52 -18.99
C VAL A 85 16.16 25.96 -17.74
N ALA A 86 16.17 27.26 -17.39
CA ALA A 86 15.40 27.78 -16.27
C ALA A 86 13.88 27.55 -16.43
N VAL A 87 13.32 27.83 -17.62
CA VAL A 87 11.90 27.60 -17.89
C VAL A 87 11.57 26.11 -17.85
N ILE A 88 12.38 25.26 -18.49
CA ILE A 88 12.16 23.81 -18.50
C ILE A 88 12.30 23.21 -17.10
N ALA A 89 13.28 23.66 -16.32
CA ALA A 89 13.44 23.23 -14.94
C ALA A 89 12.21 23.61 -14.10
N SER A 90 11.71 24.84 -14.24
CA SER A 90 10.49 25.30 -13.56
C SER A 90 9.27 24.46 -13.95
N CYS A 91 9.04 24.25 -15.26
CA CYS A 91 7.98 23.37 -15.75
C CYS A 91 8.14 21.93 -15.25
N GLY A 92 9.38 21.42 -15.23
CA GLY A 92 9.70 20.08 -14.75
C GLY A 92 9.39 19.90 -13.27
N VAL A 93 9.69 20.89 -12.43
CA VAL A 93 9.31 20.90 -11.02
C VAL A 93 7.79 20.92 -10.87
N ALA A 94 7.09 21.77 -11.62
CA ALA A 94 5.63 21.84 -11.57
C ALA A 94 4.97 20.50 -11.96
N VAL A 95 5.43 19.87 -13.04
CA VAL A 95 4.96 18.54 -13.47
C VAL A 95 5.34 17.46 -12.44
N GLY A 96 6.55 17.51 -11.88
CA GLY A 96 7.00 16.56 -10.87
C GLY A 96 6.17 16.62 -9.59
N LEU A 97 5.87 17.83 -9.11
CA LEU A 97 4.97 18.04 -7.97
C LEU A 97 3.55 17.57 -8.27
N ALA A 98 3.04 17.83 -9.48
CA ALA A 98 1.73 17.33 -9.90
C ALA A 98 1.67 15.79 -9.94
N LEU A 99 2.77 15.12 -10.28
CA LEU A 99 2.88 13.66 -10.35
C LEU A 99 3.37 12.99 -9.05
N GLN A 100 3.69 13.78 -8.01
CA GLN A 100 4.31 13.28 -6.78
C GLN A 100 3.49 12.14 -6.14
N GLY A 101 2.16 12.27 -6.09
CA GLY A 101 1.28 11.23 -5.53
C GLY A 101 1.31 9.91 -6.32
N ALA A 102 1.32 9.99 -7.66
CA ALA A 102 1.38 8.81 -8.52
C ALA A 102 2.73 8.08 -8.42
N LEU A 103 3.84 8.84 -8.37
CA LEU A 103 5.17 8.29 -8.15
C LEU A 103 5.32 7.66 -6.75
N GLY A 104 4.71 8.26 -5.73
CA GLY A 104 4.66 7.67 -4.39
C GLY A 104 3.93 6.33 -4.37
N ASN A 105 2.82 6.20 -5.10
CA ASN A 105 2.10 4.94 -5.25
C ASN A 105 2.90 3.87 -6.01
N LEU A 106 3.62 4.27 -7.06
CA LEU A 106 4.52 3.37 -7.79
C LEU A 106 5.62 2.83 -6.88
N ALA A 107 6.30 3.72 -6.15
CA ALA A 107 7.34 3.36 -5.20
C ALA A 107 6.80 2.45 -4.09
N GLY A 108 5.62 2.78 -3.54
CA GLY A 108 4.93 1.95 -2.56
C GLY A 108 4.63 0.54 -3.10
N GLY A 109 4.17 0.43 -4.35
CA GLY A 109 3.94 -0.86 -4.99
C GLY A 109 5.21 -1.71 -5.10
N ILE A 110 6.33 -1.10 -5.48
CA ILE A 110 7.63 -1.78 -5.54
C ILE A 110 8.06 -2.22 -4.12
N MET A 111 7.89 -1.37 -3.10
CA MET A 111 8.23 -1.71 -1.72
C MET A 111 7.40 -2.88 -1.18
N LEU A 112 6.09 -2.91 -1.47
CA LEU A 112 5.23 -4.04 -1.11
C LEU A 112 5.70 -5.35 -1.76
N LEU A 113 6.14 -5.30 -3.02
CA LEU A 113 6.64 -6.50 -3.72
C LEU A 113 7.99 -6.99 -3.19
N VAL A 114 8.89 -6.07 -2.83
CA VAL A 114 10.25 -6.37 -2.37
C VAL A 114 10.25 -6.84 -0.92
N PHE A 115 9.62 -6.08 -0.01
CA PHE A 115 9.67 -6.36 1.42
C PHE A 115 8.51 -7.24 1.90
N ARG A 116 7.41 -7.32 1.14
CA ARG A 116 6.23 -8.14 1.42
C ARG A 116 5.73 -8.06 2.87
N PRO A 117 5.45 -6.86 3.42
CA PRO A 117 4.83 -6.73 4.74
C PRO A 117 3.41 -7.35 4.78
N CYS A 118 2.77 -7.47 3.62
CA CYS A 118 1.55 -8.24 3.41
C CYS A 118 1.59 -8.89 2.02
N GLY A 119 1.00 -10.08 1.93
CA GLY A 119 0.86 -10.86 0.71
C GLY A 119 -0.60 -10.99 0.27
N VAL A 120 -0.79 -11.43 -0.98
CA VAL A 120 -2.11 -11.83 -1.47
C VAL A 120 -2.60 -13.03 -0.65
N GLY A 121 -3.81 -12.91 -0.10
CA GLY A 121 -4.41 -13.90 0.81
C GLY A 121 -4.35 -13.51 2.29
N ASP A 122 -3.52 -12.53 2.66
CA ASP A 122 -3.41 -12.11 4.05
C ASP A 122 -4.60 -11.26 4.48
N TYR A 123 -5.10 -11.51 5.69
CA TYR A 123 -6.06 -10.65 6.37
C TYR A 123 -5.33 -9.55 7.12
N ILE A 124 -5.50 -8.30 6.69
CA ILE A 124 -4.78 -7.14 7.21
C ILE A 124 -5.73 -6.04 7.69
N SER A 125 -5.22 -5.20 8.60
CA SER A 125 -5.80 -3.90 8.94
C SER A 125 -4.78 -2.81 8.66
N ALA A 126 -5.08 -1.92 7.71
CA ALA A 126 -4.21 -0.82 7.31
C ALA A 126 -5.04 0.38 6.83
N SER A 127 -4.58 1.60 7.16
CA SER A 127 -5.21 2.85 6.70
C SER A 127 -6.72 2.94 6.96
N GLY A 128 -7.21 2.38 8.08
CA GLY A 128 -8.63 2.36 8.44
C GLY A 128 -9.47 1.33 7.68
N VAL A 129 -8.85 0.43 6.93
CA VAL A 129 -9.48 -0.64 6.17
C VAL A 129 -9.03 -1.99 6.72
N GLU A 130 -9.97 -2.92 6.92
CA GLU A 130 -9.70 -4.29 7.37
C GLU A 130 -10.30 -5.29 6.36
N GLY A 131 -9.50 -6.28 5.94
CA GLY A 131 -9.92 -7.27 4.96
C GLY A 131 -8.79 -8.13 4.40
N VAL A 132 -9.13 -9.02 3.47
CA VAL A 132 -8.18 -9.90 2.79
C VAL A 132 -7.58 -9.22 1.57
N VAL A 133 -6.26 -9.23 1.44
CA VAL A 133 -5.56 -8.72 0.24
C VAL A 133 -5.86 -9.65 -0.94
N ARG A 134 -6.49 -9.11 -1.98
CA ARG A 134 -6.84 -9.87 -3.19
C ARG A 134 -5.79 -9.78 -4.28
N GLU A 135 -5.24 -8.60 -4.50
CA GLU A 135 -4.20 -8.34 -5.52
C GLU A 135 -3.44 -7.07 -5.18
N ILE A 136 -2.14 -7.06 -5.50
CA ILE A 136 -1.26 -5.90 -5.38
C ILE A 136 -0.92 -5.45 -6.80
N ASN A 137 -1.48 -4.33 -7.24
CA ASN A 137 -1.20 -3.71 -8.53
C ASN A 137 -0.08 -2.66 -8.40
N LEU A 138 0.32 -2.09 -9.54
CA LEU A 138 1.45 -1.16 -9.59
C LEU A 138 1.25 0.10 -8.74
N PHE A 139 0.02 0.63 -8.67
CA PHE A 139 -0.29 1.89 -7.96
C PHE A 139 -1.24 1.72 -6.77
N TYR A 140 -1.93 0.58 -6.68
CA TYR A 140 -2.93 0.33 -5.64
C TYR A 140 -2.98 -1.15 -5.29
N THR A 141 -3.53 -1.44 -4.13
CA THR A 141 -3.81 -2.78 -3.63
C THR A 141 -5.31 -2.94 -3.46
N VAL A 142 -5.85 -4.09 -3.83
CA VAL A 142 -7.26 -4.42 -3.67
C VAL A 142 -7.43 -5.27 -2.42
N ILE A 143 -8.30 -4.82 -1.52
CA ILE A 143 -8.68 -5.50 -0.29
C ILE A 143 -10.16 -5.86 -0.39
N ILE A 144 -10.51 -7.08 -0.03
CA ILE A 144 -11.90 -7.55 0.09
C ILE A 144 -12.24 -7.62 1.57
N THR A 145 -13.23 -6.85 2.00
CA THR A 145 -13.71 -6.87 3.38
C THR A 145 -14.45 -8.19 3.69
N THR A 146 -14.67 -8.46 4.98
CA THR A 146 -15.43 -9.64 5.44
C THR A 146 -16.87 -9.66 4.94
N ASP A 147 -17.45 -8.49 4.59
CA ASP A 147 -18.75 -8.34 3.97
C ASP A 147 -18.71 -8.24 2.43
N ASN A 148 -17.64 -8.76 1.81
CA ASN A 148 -17.45 -8.85 0.35
C ASN A 148 -17.45 -7.53 -0.42
N ARG A 149 -17.09 -6.41 0.22
CA ARG A 149 -16.87 -5.14 -0.50
C ARG A 149 -15.44 -5.05 -1.01
N LYS A 150 -15.30 -4.57 -2.25
CA LYS A 150 -14.01 -4.28 -2.86
C LYS A 150 -13.55 -2.88 -2.47
N ILE A 151 -12.42 -2.80 -1.78
CA ILE A 151 -11.77 -1.54 -1.42
C ILE A 151 -10.43 -1.45 -2.15
N THR A 152 -10.21 -0.32 -2.82
CA THR A 152 -8.96 -0.03 -3.53
C THR A 152 -8.15 0.96 -2.70
N VAL A 153 -7.00 0.52 -2.21
CA VAL A 153 -6.11 1.31 -1.34
C VAL A 153 -4.87 1.74 -2.14
N PRO A 154 -4.52 3.04 -2.18
CA PRO A 154 -3.27 3.48 -2.79
C PRO A 154 -2.06 2.82 -2.11
N ASN A 155 -1.08 2.34 -2.88
CA ASN A 155 0.06 1.62 -2.31
C ASN A 155 0.87 2.47 -1.34
N SER A 156 0.97 3.79 -1.58
CA SER A 156 1.67 4.70 -0.69
C SER A 156 1.02 4.78 0.70
N ALA A 157 -0.30 4.57 0.81
CA ALA A 157 -1.01 4.53 2.08
C ALA A 157 -0.66 3.29 2.90
N LEU A 158 -0.45 2.15 2.23
CA LEU A 158 -0.03 0.90 2.89
C LEU A 158 1.43 0.94 3.33
N THR A 159 2.31 1.55 2.53
CA THR A 159 3.74 1.64 2.89
C THR A 159 4.07 2.81 3.80
N GLY A 160 3.21 3.82 3.86
CA GLY A 160 3.38 5.03 4.67
C GLY A 160 2.75 4.95 6.06
N ALA A 161 2.05 3.86 6.40
CA ALA A 161 1.38 3.66 7.68
C ALA A 161 1.66 2.26 8.25
N ASN A 162 1.28 2.05 9.51
CA ASN A 162 1.37 0.72 10.13
C ASN A 162 0.38 -0.24 9.45
N VAL A 163 0.87 -1.44 9.11
CA VAL A 163 0.07 -2.55 8.60
C VAL A 163 0.01 -3.63 9.67
N VAL A 164 -1.18 -3.90 10.20
CA VAL A 164 -1.39 -5.03 11.10
C VAL A 164 -1.75 -6.23 10.26
N ASN A 165 -0.86 -7.22 10.19
CA ASN A 165 -1.09 -8.47 9.48
C ASN A 165 -1.52 -9.55 10.46
N TYR A 166 -2.76 -10.04 10.34
CA TYR A 166 -3.30 -11.08 11.22
C TYR A 166 -3.01 -12.50 10.71
N SER A 167 -2.45 -12.63 9.50
CA SER A 167 -2.18 -13.91 8.83
C SER A 167 -0.69 -14.27 8.80
N SER A 168 0.21 -13.31 9.07
CA SER A 168 1.66 -13.53 9.00
C SER A 168 2.18 -14.50 10.06
N GLU A 169 1.60 -14.46 11.27
CA GLU A 169 2.00 -15.35 12.35
C GLU A 169 1.11 -16.60 12.39
N PRO A 170 1.67 -17.80 12.65
CA PRO A 170 0.90 -19.05 12.64
C PRO A 170 -0.08 -19.18 13.81
N THR A 171 0.15 -18.41 14.88
CA THR A 171 -0.66 -18.43 16.10
C THR A 171 -1.13 -17.03 16.46
N ARG A 172 -2.33 -16.95 17.04
CA ARG A 172 -2.94 -15.70 17.50
C ARG A 172 -3.58 -15.88 18.86
N ARG A 173 -3.54 -14.83 19.68
CA ARG A 173 -4.16 -14.82 21.00
C ARG A 173 -5.60 -14.31 20.92
N VAL A 174 -6.51 -15.09 21.49
CA VAL A 174 -7.90 -14.73 21.75
C VAL A 174 -7.97 -14.10 23.14
N ASP A 175 -8.45 -12.86 23.19
CA ASP A 175 -8.66 -12.12 24.43
C ASP A 175 -10.18 -11.93 24.64
N LEU A 176 -10.69 -12.46 25.75
CA LEU A 176 -12.10 -12.35 26.15
C LEU A 176 -12.20 -11.74 27.56
N SER A 177 -13.30 -11.05 27.82
CA SER A 177 -13.62 -10.49 29.13
C SER A 177 -15.05 -10.85 29.53
N PHE A 178 -15.21 -11.38 30.74
CA PHE A 178 -16.50 -11.80 31.29
C PHE A 178 -16.77 -11.11 32.61
N ASN A 179 -17.91 -10.42 32.70
CA ASN A 179 -18.35 -9.79 33.95
C ASN A 179 -19.18 -10.78 34.75
N ILE A 180 -18.70 -11.16 35.93
CA ILE A 180 -19.37 -12.13 36.79
C ILE A 180 -19.92 -11.38 38.00
N ALA A 181 -21.24 -11.22 38.04
CA ALA A 181 -21.94 -10.55 39.12
C ALA A 181 -22.16 -11.52 40.29
N GLY A 182 -21.82 -11.10 41.50
CA GLY A 182 -21.91 -11.89 42.72
C GLY A 182 -20.56 -11.98 43.45
N SER A 183 -20.61 -12.50 44.68
CA SER A 183 -19.43 -12.81 45.49
C SER A 183 -19.14 -14.30 45.37
N TYR A 184 -18.34 -14.68 44.37
CA TYR A 184 -17.86 -16.04 44.18
C TYR A 184 -16.39 -16.15 44.58
N ASP A 185 -15.97 -17.35 44.96
CA ASP A 185 -14.56 -17.65 45.16
C ASP A 185 -13.80 -17.49 43.84
N ILE A 186 -12.82 -16.58 43.84
CA ILE A 186 -11.98 -16.26 42.68
C ILE A 186 -11.23 -17.50 42.20
N ALA A 187 -10.77 -18.35 43.12
CA ALA A 187 -10.07 -19.58 42.77
C ALA A 187 -10.99 -20.54 42.01
N LYS A 188 -12.21 -20.72 42.49
CA LYS A 188 -13.22 -21.58 41.87
C LYS A 188 -13.65 -21.08 40.48
N VAL A 189 -13.86 -19.77 40.33
CA VAL A 189 -14.19 -19.17 39.02
C VAL A 189 -13.06 -19.39 38.02
N ARG A 190 -11.82 -19.13 38.45
CA ARG A 190 -10.63 -19.33 37.62
C ARG A 190 -10.46 -20.79 37.21
N GLU A 191 -10.64 -21.73 38.14
CA GLU A 191 -10.55 -23.17 37.88
C GLU A 191 -11.56 -23.61 36.80
N VAL A 192 -12.82 -23.17 36.91
CA VAL A 192 -13.84 -23.48 35.90
C VAL A 192 -13.46 -22.93 34.53
N ILE A 193 -13.01 -21.67 34.46
CA ILE A 193 -12.59 -21.06 33.18
C ILE A 193 -11.39 -21.82 32.59
N LEU A 194 -10.35 -22.09 33.38
CA LEU A 194 -9.16 -22.82 32.91
C LEU A 194 -9.52 -24.23 32.44
N SER A 195 -10.45 -24.92 33.11
CA SER A 195 -10.91 -26.24 32.68
C SER A 195 -11.55 -26.23 31.30
N VAL A 196 -12.25 -25.15 30.91
CA VAL A 196 -12.80 -25.00 29.55
C VAL A 196 -11.67 -24.80 28.55
N LEU A 197 -10.70 -23.95 28.86
CA LEU A 197 -9.56 -23.68 27.98
C LEU A 197 -8.71 -24.93 27.75
N GLU A 198 -8.45 -25.72 28.79
CA GLU A 198 -7.64 -26.94 28.71
C GLU A 198 -8.31 -28.09 27.93
N ASN A 199 -9.65 -28.12 27.94
CA ASN A 199 -10.44 -29.13 27.23
C ASN A 199 -10.81 -28.71 25.80
N ASN A 200 -10.52 -27.46 25.39
CA ASN A 200 -10.82 -26.98 24.05
C ASN A 200 -9.72 -27.37 23.07
N GLU A 201 -10.05 -28.17 22.05
CA GLU A 201 -9.09 -28.69 21.06
C GLU A 201 -8.38 -27.59 20.27
N LYS A 202 -8.98 -26.40 20.13
CA LYS A 202 -8.41 -25.28 19.36
C LYS A 202 -7.51 -24.39 20.20
N VAL A 203 -7.45 -24.58 21.51
CA VAL A 203 -6.59 -23.82 22.42
C VAL A 203 -5.23 -24.51 22.52
N LEU A 204 -4.17 -23.76 22.24
CA LEU A 204 -2.80 -24.21 22.42
C LEU A 204 -2.47 -24.27 23.91
N LYS A 205 -1.80 -25.35 24.31
CA LYS A 205 -1.32 -25.55 25.69
C LYS A 205 -0.02 -24.82 25.99
N ASP A 206 0.71 -24.45 24.94
CA ASP A 206 1.92 -23.63 25.01
C ASP A 206 1.81 -22.50 23.95
N PRO A 207 1.83 -21.21 24.35
CA PRO A 207 1.85 -20.72 25.73
C PRO A 207 0.60 -21.11 26.54
N ALA A 208 0.78 -21.31 27.85
CA ALA A 208 -0.31 -21.73 28.73
C ALA A 208 -1.48 -20.72 28.73
N PRO A 209 -2.74 -21.20 28.70
CA PRO A 209 -3.90 -20.33 28.80
C PRO A 209 -3.93 -19.59 30.14
N PHE A 210 -4.45 -18.38 30.13
CA PHE A 210 -4.46 -17.49 31.29
C PHE A 210 -5.88 -17.00 31.60
N ALA A 211 -6.25 -17.07 32.87
CA ALA A 211 -7.49 -16.50 33.38
C ALA A 211 -7.25 -15.87 34.76
N ALA A 212 -7.70 -14.63 34.94
CA ALA A 212 -7.56 -13.88 36.19
C ALA A 212 -8.62 -12.77 36.30
N PRO A 213 -8.94 -12.31 37.52
CA PRO A 213 -9.70 -11.08 37.70
C PRO A 213 -8.88 -9.89 37.17
N LEU A 214 -9.53 -9.05 36.36
CA LEU A 214 -8.97 -7.85 35.74
C LEU A 214 -9.27 -6.61 36.59
N GLU A 215 -10.54 -6.42 36.95
CA GLU A 215 -11.01 -5.26 37.72
C GLU A 215 -12.31 -5.56 38.46
N GLY A 216 -12.61 -4.75 39.48
CA GLY A 216 -13.90 -4.79 40.17
C GLY A 216 -14.94 -3.94 39.47
N VAL A 217 -16.17 -4.44 39.39
CA VAL A 217 -17.33 -3.74 38.81
C VAL A 217 -18.48 -3.71 39.81
N PRO A 218 -19.45 -2.78 39.70
CA PRO A 218 -20.60 -2.76 40.61
C PRO A 218 -21.31 -4.11 40.65
N GLY A 219 -21.26 -4.77 41.83
CA GLY A 219 -21.87 -6.07 42.04
C GLY A 219 -21.06 -7.28 41.54
N GLY A 220 -19.78 -7.15 41.17
CA GLY A 220 -18.99 -8.29 40.70
C GLY A 220 -17.52 -8.01 40.35
N LEU A 221 -16.91 -8.95 39.62
CA LEU A 221 -15.55 -8.85 39.07
C LEU A 221 -15.56 -9.13 37.56
N THR A 222 -14.74 -8.40 36.81
CA THR A 222 -14.43 -8.69 35.41
C THR A 222 -13.28 -9.68 35.36
N TYR A 223 -13.42 -10.79 34.66
CA TYR A 223 -12.35 -11.77 34.44
C TYR A 223 -11.83 -11.65 33.01
N THR A 224 -10.51 -11.54 32.86
CA THR A 224 -9.85 -11.63 31.54
C THR A 224 -9.45 -13.08 31.28
N VAL A 225 -9.65 -13.51 30.04
CA VAL A 225 -9.31 -14.83 29.53
C VAL A 225 -8.44 -14.65 28.29
N ARG A 226 -7.27 -15.29 28.29
CA ARG A 226 -6.31 -15.23 27.19
C ARG A 226 -5.91 -16.63 26.78
N ALA A 227 -6.16 -16.98 25.53
CA ALA A 227 -5.85 -18.29 24.98
C ALA A 227 -5.19 -18.15 23.61
N TRP A 228 -4.11 -18.89 23.37
CA TRP A 228 -3.48 -18.94 22.06
C TRP A 228 -4.15 -20.00 21.19
N THR A 229 -4.25 -19.76 19.89
CA THR A 229 -4.85 -20.68 18.92
C THR A 229 -4.15 -20.52 17.57
N ALA A 230 -4.32 -21.47 16.65
CA ALA A 230 -3.85 -21.31 15.28
C ALA A 230 -4.58 -20.13 14.62
N SER A 231 -3.87 -19.31 13.84
CA SER A 231 -4.44 -18.11 13.22
C SER A 231 -5.62 -18.43 12.30
N ALA A 232 -5.61 -19.59 11.64
CA ALA A 232 -6.72 -20.08 10.82
C ALA A 232 -7.99 -20.40 11.63
N ASP A 233 -7.82 -20.86 12.88
CA ASP A 233 -8.90 -21.27 13.78
C ASP A 233 -9.39 -20.15 14.69
N TYR A 234 -8.80 -18.95 14.60
CA TYR A 234 -9.04 -17.84 15.52
C TYR A 234 -10.53 -17.58 15.79
N TRP A 235 -11.35 -17.44 14.74
CA TRP A 235 -12.77 -17.16 14.91
C TRP A 235 -13.54 -18.35 15.48
N ALA A 236 -13.19 -19.58 15.07
CA ALA A 236 -13.82 -20.78 15.60
C ALA A 236 -13.52 -20.95 17.10
N CYS A 237 -12.28 -20.70 17.53
CA CYS A 237 -11.87 -20.68 18.92
C CYS A 237 -12.57 -19.56 19.70
N TYR A 238 -12.58 -18.33 19.17
CA TYR A 238 -13.24 -17.18 19.78
C TYR A 238 -14.72 -17.47 20.10
N PHE A 239 -15.49 -17.94 19.12
CA PHE A 239 -16.93 -18.19 19.31
C PHE A 239 -17.20 -19.42 20.19
N SER A 240 -16.35 -20.45 20.12
CA SER A 240 -16.45 -21.64 20.98
C SER A 240 -16.23 -21.26 22.45
N LEU A 241 -15.16 -20.52 22.77
CA LEU A 241 -14.90 -20.04 24.13
C LEU A 241 -15.98 -19.08 24.65
N MET A 242 -16.50 -18.22 23.77
CA MET A 242 -17.61 -17.31 24.09
C MET A 242 -18.89 -18.04 24.52
N GLN A 243 -19.10 -19.28 24.07
CA GLN A 243 -20.27 -20.10 24.42
C GLN A 243 -19.97 -21.07 25.58
N GLU A 244 -18.81 -21.71 25.56
CA GLU A 244 -18.44 -22.77 26.51
C GLU A 244 -18.18 -22.21 27.91
N ILE A 245 -17.55 -21.04 28.02
CA ILE A 245 -17.21 -20.43 29.32
C ILE A 245 -18.47 -20.07 30.12
N PRO A 246 -19.43 -19.28 29.60
CA PRO A 246 -20.70 -19.03 30.29
C PRO A 246 -21.46 -20.32 30.65
N SER A 247 -21.45 -21.30 29.74
CA SER A 247 -22.13 -22.58 29.95
C SER A 247 -21.50 -23.43 31.06
N ALA A 248 -20.18 -23.37 31.23
CA ALA A 248 -19.47 -24.04 32.32
C ALA A 248 -19.69 -23.34 33.67
N LEU A 249 -19.66 -22.01 33.68
CA LEU A 249 -19.96 -21.21 34.87
C LEU A 249 -21.38 -21.47 35.38
N GLY A 250 -22.37 -21.49 34.48
CA GLY A 250 -23.76 -21.80 34.83
C GLY A 250 -23.93 -23.19 35.46
N ARG A 251 -23.26 -24.22 34.91
CA ARG A 251 -23.24 -25.59 35.49
C ARG A 251 -22.60 -25.64 36.87
N ALA A 252 -21.63 -24.76 37.15
CA ALA A 252 -20.96 -24.64 38.44
C ALA A 252 -21.75 -23.80 39.48
N GLY A 253 -22.94 -23.31 39.11
CA GLY A 253 -23.75 -22.43 39.96
C GLY A 253 -23.19 -21.00 40.09
N ILE A 254 -22.29 -20.60 39.19
CA ILE A 254 -21.73 -19.25 39.12
C ILE A 254 -22.59 -18.45 38.14
N GLY A 255 -23.15 -17.34 38.63
CA GLY A 255 -24.05 -16.45 37.89
C GLY A 255 -23.44 -16.06 36.55
N GLY A 256 -24.13 -16.45 35.47
CA GLY A 256 -23.65 -16.25 34.11
C GLY A 256 -23.51 -14.75 33.79
N PRO A 257 -22.51 -14.37 32.97
CA PRO A 257 -22.29 -12.98 32.61
C PRO A 257 -23.50 -12.41 31.88
N SER A 258 -23.99 -11.25 32.33
CA SER A 258 -25.16 -10.58 31.75
C SER A 258 -24.89 -9.99 30.35
N SER A 259 -23.65 -9.97 29.88
CA SER A 259 -23.25 -9.82 28.47
C SER A 259 -21.73 -9.99 28.32
N PRO A 260 -21.23 -10.58 27.23
CA PRO A 260 -19.83 -10.45 26.86
C PRO A 260 -19.56 -9.01 26.44
N ILE A 261 -18.69 -8.30 27.18
CA ILE A 261 -18.15 -7.02 26.72
C ILE A 261 -16.93 -7.35 25.86
N THR A 262 -17.09 -7.23 24.56
CA THR A 262 -15.94 -7.15 23.65
C THR A 262 -15.24 -5.83 23.96
N LEU A 263 -14.03 -5.87 24.51
CA LEU A 263 -13.17 -4.67 24.54
C LEU A 263 -12.97 -4.25 23.08
N SER A 264 -13.39 -3.02 22.74
CA SER A 264 -13.06 -2.45 21.44
C SER A 264 -11.55 -2.47 21.26
N LYS A 265 -11.08 -3.00 20.13
CA LYS A 265 -9.69 -2.87 19.68
C LYS A 265 -9.26 -1.41 19.66
#